data_AF-A0A015LGR1-F1
#
_entry.id   AF-A0A015LGR1-F1
#
_cell.length_a   1.000
_cell.length_b   1.000
_cell.length_c   1.000
_cell.angle_alpha   90.00
_cell.angle_beta   90.00
_cell.angle_gamma   90.00
#
_symmetry.space_group_name_H-M   'P 1'
#
loop_
_entity.id
_entity.type
_entity.pdbx_description
1 polymer ?
#
loop_
_entity_poly.entity_id
_entity_poly.type
_entity_poly.pdbx_seq_one_letter_code
_entity_poly.pdbx_strand_id
1 'polypeptide(L)'
;MTGESDNLLNLAIAKFCVNLKILSTGFKNNELESLKTVLNACKHLEFIKLWIGEVDLLNEKIALELVTNYSPKNLNRIELLYRHQSYTEKLHPEVLDSFFISWTKRLPYFPINIIIKRLDVTESLDTNEENMNIINKYIKLNVIKKFIILTEMGGFYLENVIR
;
A
#
# COMPACT_ATOMS: atom_id res chain seq x y z
N MET A 1 -8.11 14.15 7.61
CA MET A 1 -8.18 14.55 6.18
C MET A 1 -8.42 13.29 5.37
N THR A 2 -9.58 13.15 4.76
CA THR A 2 -9.85 12.12 3.76
C THR A 2 -8.94 12.36 2.56
N GLY A 3 -8.35 11.30 1.99
CA GLY A 3 -7.69 11.40 0.70
C GLY A 3 -8.72 11.62 -0.38
N GLU A 4 -9.10 12.88 -0.61
CA GLU A 4 -9.84 13.23 -1.81
C GLU A 4 -8.96 12.96 -3.01
N SER A 5 -9.50 12.21 -3.97
CA SER A 5 -8.80 12.00 -5.23
C SER A 5 -9.08 13.15 -6.16
N ASP A 6 -8.01 13.72 -6.71
CA ASP A 6 -8.04 14.67 -7.81
C ASP A 6 -7.18 14.10 -8.94
N ASN A 7 -7.86 13.60 -9.97
CA ASN A 7 -7.20 13.00 -11.11
C ASN A 7 -6.28 13.97 -11.87
N LEU A 8 -6.67 15.25 -11.98
CA LEU A 8 -5.86 16.26 -12.65
C LEU A 8 -4.60 16.55 -11.85
N LEU A 9 -4.71 16.64 -10.53
CA LEU A 9 -3.56 16.76 -9.64
C LEU A 9 -2.62 15.55 -9.78
N ASN A 10 -3.15 14.33 -9.79
CA ASN A 10 -2.36 13.11 -9.94
C ASN A 10 -1.59 13.09 -11.29
N LEU A 11 -2.23 13.48 -12.39
CA LEU A 11 -1.56 13.60 -13.68
C LEU A 11 -0.53 14.74 -13.71
N ALA A 12 -0.81 15.85 -13.04
CA ALA A 12 0.14 16.95 -12.90
C ALA A 12 1.38 16.52 -12.08
N ILE A 13 1.20 15.74 -11.02
CA ILE A 13 2.30 15.14 -10.24
C ILE A 13 3.16 14.28 -11.15
N ALA A 14 2.56 13.39 -11.95
CA ALA A 14 3.33 12.54 -12.87
C ALA A 14 4.13 13.38 -13.89
N LYS A 15 3.55 14.48 -14.37
CA LYS A 15 4.17 15.33 -15.39
C LYS A 15 5.30 16.20 -14.85
N PHE A 16 5.10 16.81 -13.68
CA PHE A 16 5.98 17.88 -13.17
C PHE A 16 6.85 17.45 -11.98
N CYS A 17 6.45 16.43 -11.23
CA CYS A 17 7.11 16.02 -9.98
C CYS A 17 7.94 14.73 -10.15
N VAL A 18 8.73 14.61 -11.21
CA VAL A 18 9.50 13.38 -11.52
C VAL A 18 10.51 12.96 -10.44
N ASN A 19 10.94 13.90 -9.58
CA ASN A 19 11.86 13.68 -8.47
C ASN A 19 11.16 13.46 -7.12
N LEU A 20 9.83 13.24 -7.12
CA LEU A 20 9.05 13.03 -5.91
C LEU A 20 9.53 11.78 -5.15
N LYS A 21 9.83 11.93 -3.86
CA LYS A 21 10.24 10.82 -2.97
C LYS A 21 9.08 10.23 -2.18
N ILE A 22 8.07 11.03 -1.87
CA ILE A 22 6.93 10.64 -1.04
C ILE A 22 5.65 11.03 -1.76
N LEU A 23 4.77 10.06 -1.99
CA LEU A 23 3.46 10.29 -2.58
C LEU A 23 2.37 9.98 -1.54
N SER A 24 1.48 10.94 -1.32
CA SER A 24 0.34 10.80 -0.43
C SER A 24 -0.86 11.51 -1.05
N THR A 25 -1.58 10.81 -1.93
CA THR A 25 -2.75 11.30 -2.64
C THR A 25 -3.82 10.21 -2.71
N GLY A 26 -5.08 10.58 -2.94
CA GLY A 26 -6.15 9.64 -3.22
C GLY A 26 -6.05 9.11 -4.65
N PHE A 27 -6.49 7.87 -4.84
CA PHE A 27 -6.74 7.28 -6.16
C PHE A 27 -8.05 6.51 -6.09
N LYS A 28 -8.91 6.70 -7.10
CA LYS A 28 -10.15 5.96 -7.22
C LYS A 28 -10.00 4.70 -8.07
N ASN A 29 -10.94 3.77 -7.94
CA ASN A 29 -10.99 2.56 -8.76
C ASN A 29 -11.07 2.84 -10.27
N ASN A 30 -11.62 3.98 -10.70
CA ASN A 30 -11.65 4.39 -12.10
C ASN A 30 -10.42 5.20 -12.54
N GLU A 31 -9.43 5.40 -11.66
CA GLU A 31 -8.22 6.22 -11.89
C GLU A 31 -6.94 5.37 -11.87
N LEU A 32 -7.03 4.06 -12.15
CA LEU A 32 -5.88 3.14 -12.11
C LEU A 32 -4.78 3.55 -13.09
N GLU A 33 -5.14 4.03 -14.28
CA GLU A 33 -4.17 4.52 -15.26
C GLU A 33 -3.41 5.75 -14.76
N SER A 34 -4.02 6.59 -13.93
CA SER A 34 -3.35 7.73 -13.31
C SER A 34 -2.37 7.29 -12.24
N LEU A 35 -2.74 6.33 -11.38
CA LEU A 35 -1.80 5.73 -10.43
C LEU A 35 -0.61 5.10 -11.15
N LYS A 36 -0.87 4.32 -12.19
CA LYS A 36 0.17 3.73 -13.05
C LYS A 36 1.05 4.81 -13.69
N THR A 37 0.48 5.89 -14.18
CA THR A 37 1.23 7.00 -14.78
C THR A 37 2.14 7.66 -13.75
N VAL A 38 1.65 7.91 -12.53
CA VAL A 38 2.45 8.46 -11.43
C VAL A 38 3.59 7.52 -11.03
N LEU A 39 3.29 6.24 -10.82
CA LEU A 39 4.29 5.23 -10.44
C LEU A 39 5.42 5.11 -11.48
N ASN A 40 5.09 5.14 -12.76
CA ASN A 40 6.09 5.08 -13.84
C ASN A 40 6.91 6.37 -13.97
N ALA A 41 6.30 7.54 -13.75
CA ALA A 41 6.95 8.83 -13.94
C ALA A 41 7.87 9.23 -12.77
N CYS A 42 7.46 8.96 -11.53
CA CYS A 42 8.16 9.37 -10.32
C CYS A 42 9.30 8.39 -9.96
N LYS A 43 10.38 8.36 -10.76
CA LYS A 43 11.47 7.37 -10.65
C LYS A 43 12.21 7.35 -9.30
N HIS A 44 12.11 8.44 -8.52
CA HIS A 44 12.74 8.59 -7.21
C HIS A 44 11.79 8.31 -6.04
N LEU A 45 10.59 7.78 -6.30
CA LEU A 45 9.63 7.48 -5.24
C LEU A 45 10.19 6.40 -4.30
N GLU A 46 10.24 6.73 -3.01
CA GLU A 46 10.72 5.86 -1.93
C GLU A 46 9.55 5.40 -1.04
N PHE A 47 8.50 6.23 -0.94
CA PHE A 47 7.34 5.99 -0.08
C PHE A 47 6.03 6.38 -0.75
N ILE A 48 5.02 5.50 -0.67
CA ILE A 48 3.66 5.77 -1.13
C ILE A 48 2.63 5.48 -0.02
N LYS A 49 1.63 6.35 0.09
CA LYS A 49 0.42 6.11 0.88
C LYS A 49 -0.75 5.84 -0.06
N LEU A 50 -1.49 4.77 0.19
CA LEU A 50 -2.63 4.35 -0.62
C LEU A 50 -3.87 4.26 0.26
N TRP A 51 -4.96 4.86 -0.21
CA TRP A 51 -6.26 4.80 0.46
C TRP A 51 -7.02 3.56 0.00
N ILE A 52 -7.33 2.69 0.95
CA ILE A 52 -7.97 1.40 0.74
C ILE A 52 -9.40 1.43 1.27
N GLY A 53 -10.33 0.86 0.52
CA GLY A 53 -11.73 0.71 0.93
C GLY A 53 -12.65 0.36 -0.25
N GLU A 54 -13.97 0.53 -0.06
CA GLU A 54 -14.98 0.14 -1.05
C GLU A 54 -15.41 1.28 -2.00
N VAL A 55 -16.27 0.89 -2.96
CA VAL A 55 -16.97 1.70 -3.98
C VAL A 55 -16.03 2.48 -4.89
N ASP A 56 -15.49 3.57 -4.37
CA ASP A 56 -14.67 4.50 -5.13
C ASP A 56 -13.18 4.36 -4.84
N LEU A 57 -12.78 3.67 -3.76
CA LEU A 57 -11.38 3.52 -3.36
C LEU A 57 -10.70 2.30 -3.94
N LEU A 58 -9.36 2.27 -3.91
CA LEU A 58 -8.60 1.12 -4.33
C LEU A 58 -8.90 -0.12 -3.45
N ASN A 59 -9.17 -1.24 -4.12
CA ASN A 59 -9.08 -2.57 -3.52
C ASN A 59 -7.60 -2.89 -3.20
N GLU A 60 -7.33 -3.57 -2.07
CA GLU A 60 -5.99 -4.05 -1.68
C GLU A 60 -5.31 -4.82 -2.81
N LYS A 61 -6.04 -5.75 -3.46
CA LYS A 61 -5.49 -6.56 -4.55
C LYS A 61 -4.93 -5.70 -5.66
N ILE A 62 -5.76 -4.77 -6.15
CA ILE A 62 -5.40 -3.86 -7.25
C ILE A 62 -4.25 -2.95 -6.83
N ALA A 63 -4.28 -2.43 -5.60
CA ALA A 63 -3.21 -1.59 -5.06
C ALA A 63 -1.86 -2.33 -5.05
N LEU A 64 -1.82 -3.56 -4.53
CA LEU A 64 -0.60 -4.37 -4.47
C LEU A 64 -0.11 -4.80 -5.86
N GLU A 65 -1.02 -5.14 -6.78
CA GLU A 65 -0.69 -5.47 -8.18
C GLU A 65 -0.06 -4.27 -8.90
N LEU A 66 -0.67 -3.07 -8.78
CA LEU A 66 -0.14 -1.86 -9.43
C LEU A 66 1.22 -1.47 -8.85
N VAL A 67 1.38 -1.54 -7.53
CA VAL A 67 2.67 -1.26 -6.89
C VAL A 67 3.73 -2.27 -7.34
N THR A 68 3.39 -3.56 -7.43
CA THR A 68 4.36 -4.57 -7.88
C THR A 68 4.83 -4.32 -9.31
N ASN A 69 3.91 -4.02 -10.21
CA ASN A 69 4.16 -3.99 -11.65
C ASN A 69 4.69 -2.65 -12.16
N TYR A 70 4.36 -1.54 -11.50
CA TYR A 70 4.63 -0.20 -12.03
C TYR A 70 5.47 0.69 -11.12
N SER A 71 5.69 0.31 -9.85
CA SER A 71 6.46 1.16 -8.95
C SER A 71 7.93 1.26 -9.34
N PRO A 72 8.56 2.42 -9.10
CA PRO A 72 9.97 2.60 -9.38
C PRO A 72 10.80 1.77 -8.40
N LYS A 73 12.00 1.39 -8.83
CA LYS A 73 12.89 0.47 -8.10
C LYS A 73 13.24 0.94 -6.69
N ASN A 74 13.23 2.25 -6.44
CA ASN A 74 13.56 2.84 -5.14
C ASN A 74 12.42 2.73 -4.12
N LEU A 75 11.20 2.39 -4.54
CA LEU A 75 10.07 2.25 -3.64
C LEU A 75 10.34 1.08 -2.69
N ASN A 76 10.37 1.36 -1.40
CA ASN A 76 10.58 0.36 -0.35
C ASN A 76 9.71 0.60 0.89
N ARG A 77 8.79 1.57 0.83
CA ARG A 77 7.83 1.87 1.89
C ARG A 77 6.43 2.02 1.29
N ILE A 78 5.45 1.34 1.89
CA ILE A 78 4.03 1.47 1.56
C ILE A 78 3.25 1.67 2.84
N GLU A 79 2.34 2.64 2.86
CA GLU A 79 1.34 2.81 3.90
C GLU A 79 -0.05 2.59 3.31
N LEU A 80 -0.77 1.59 3.82
CA LEU A 80 -2.15 1.28 3.44
C LEU A 80 -3.09 1.92 4.47
N LEU A 81 -3.89 2.87 4.01
CA LEU A 81 -4.81 3.68 4.80
C LEU A 81 -6.24 3.14 4.61
N TYR A 82 -6.69 2.30 5.53
CA TYR A 82 -8.02 1.70 5.50
C TYR A 82 -9.05 2.70 6.01
N ARG A 83 -10.09 2.96 5.21
CA ARG A 83 -11.22 3.79 5.62
C ARG A 83 -12.34 2.96 6.26
N HIS A 84 -13.13 3.64 7.10
CA HIS A 84 -14.32 3.12 7.77
C HIS A 84 -15.44 2.84 6.76
N GLN A 85 -15.33 1.76 6.03
CA GLN A 85 -16.44 1.09 5.36
C GLN A 85 -16.24 -0.40 5.52
N SER A 86 -17.34 -1.14 5.51
CA SER A 86 -17.40 -2.59 5.60
C SER A 86 -16.60 -3.20 4.46
N TYR A 87 -15.27 -3.24 4.57
CA TYR A 87 -14.39 -3.81 3.57
C TYR A 87 -14.70 -5.30 3.45
N THR A 88 -15.52 -5.67 2.47
CA THR A 88 -16.05 -7.03 2.38
C THR A 88 -15.12 -8.00 1.63
N GLU A 89 -14.26 -7.48 0.75
CA GLU A 89 -13.36 -8.29 -0.07
C GLU A 89 -12.01 -8.54 0.61
N LYS A 90 -11.91 -9.65 1.34
CA LYS A 90 -10.63 -10.08 1.93
C LYS A 90 -9.62 -10.43 0.84
N LEU A 91 -8.43 -9.85 0.90
CA LEU A 91 -7.33 -10.27 0.03
C LEU A 91 -7.02 -11.75 0.25
N HIS A 92 -7.08 -12.53 -0.83
CA HIS A 92 -6.70 -13.94 -0.80
C HIS A 92 -5.22 -14.10 -0.45
N PRO A 93 -4.87 -15.03 0.46
CA PRO A 93 -3.48 -15.28 0.88
C PRO A 93 -2.55 -15.57 -0.30
N GLU A 94 -3.00 -16.30 -1.31
CA GLU A 94 -2.23 -16.63 -2.51
C GLU A 94 -1.78 -15.38 -3.31
N VAL A 95 -2.63 -14.36 -3.34
CA VAL A 95 -2.32 -13.08 -3.98
C VAL A 95 -1.26 -12.34 -3.17
N LEU A 96 -1.36 -12.37 -1.85
CA LEU A 96 -0.37 -11.79 -0.95
C LEU A 96 0.99 -12.51 -1.03
N ASP A 97 1.01 -13.84 -1.07
CA ASP A 97 2.24 -14.62 -1.27
C ASP A 97 2.90 -14.25 -2.60
N SER A 98 2.11 -14.15 -3.67
CA SER A 98 2.57 -13.77 -5.01
C SER A 98 3.13 -12.34 -5.06
N PHE A 99 2.53 -11.41 -4.32
CA PHE A 99 3.05 -10.04 -4.15
C PHE A 99 4.47 -10.08 -3.60
N PHE A 100 4.70 -10.79 -2.50
CA PHE A 100 6.03 -10.85 -1.88
C PHE A 100 7.05 -11.60 -2.73
N ILE A 101 6.67 -12.72 -3.38
CA ILE A 101 7.52 -13.41 -4.36
C ILE A 101 7.96 -12.44 -5.45
N SER A 102 7.04 -11.65 -6.00
CA SER A 102 7.35 -10.67 -7.03
C SER A 102 8.25 -9.56 -6.50
N TRP A 103 8.06 -9.13 -5.25
CA TRP A 103 8.93 -8.17 -4.58
C TRP A 103 10.39 -8.63 -4.50
N THR A 104 10.63 -9.92 -4.21
CA THR A 104 11.99 -10.49 -4.15
C THR A 104 12.73 -10.46 -5.49
N LYS A 105 12.02 -10.31 -6.61
CA LYS A 105 12.61 -10.27 -7.97
C LYS A 105 13.06 -8.88 -8.39
N ARG A 106 12.80 -7.84 -7.57
CA ARG A 106 13.12 -6.44 -7.91
C ARG A 106 14.62 -6.20 -7.88
N LEU A 107 15.10 -5.37 -8.83
CA LEU A 107 16.51 -4.97 -8.95
C LEU A 107 16.64 -3.45 -9.12
N PRO A 108 17.38 -2.74 -8.24
CA PRO A 108 17.98 -3.23 -7.00
C PRO A 108 16.93 -3.76 -6.01
N TYR A 109 17.37 -4.70 -5.18
CA TYR A 109 16.53 -5.29 -4.14
C TYR A 109 16.61 -4.46 -2.87
N PHE A 110 15.46 -3.99 -2.39
CA PHE A 110 15.31 -3.37 -1.08
C PHE A 110 14.16 -4.07 -0.34
N PRO A 111 14.41 -4.57 0.89
CA PRO A 111 13.34 -5.08 1.75
C PRO A 111 12.24 -4.04 1.93
N ILE A 112 10.99 -4.48 1.88
CA ILE A 112 9.82 -3.61 1.99
C ILE A 112 9.53 -3.28 3.45
N ASN A 113 9.06 -2.06 3.69
CA ASN A 113 8.41 -1.68 4.93
C ASN A 113 6.93 -1.44 4.63
N ILE A 114 6.06 -2.09 5.38
CA ILE A 114 4.62 -1.96 5.23
C ILE A 114 4.06 -1.36 6.51
N ILE A 115 3.22 -0.34 6.35
CA ILE A 115 2.49 0.31 7.43
C ILE A 115 1.01 0.12 7.14
N ILE A 116 0.28 -0.46 8.07
CA ILE A 116 -1.17 -0.57 8.04
C ILE A 116 -1.72 0.50 8.97
N LYS A 117 -2.62 1.34 8.48
CA LYS A 117 -3.34 2.31 9.29
C LYS A 117 -4.83 2.07 9.13
N ARG A 118 -5.51 1.72 10.21
CA ARG A 118 -6.93 1.34 10.20
C ARG A 118 -7.61 1.75 11.50
N LEU A 119 -8.94 1.76 11.51
CA LEU A 119 -9.71 1.78 12.75
C LEU A 119 -9.79 0.35 13.31
N ASP A 120 -9.94 0.22 14.62
CA ASP A 120 -10.09 -1.07 15.31
C ASP A 120 -11.16 -1.97 14.69
N VAL A 121 -12.30 -1.38 14.32
CA VAL A 121 -13.45 -2.06 13.70
C VAL A 121 -13.25 -2.40 12.22
N THR A 122 -12.16 -1.96 11.60
CA THR A 122 -11.93 -2.15 10.15
C THR A 122 -11.07 -3.39 9.90
N GLU A 123 -11.57 -4.30 9.07
CA GLU A 123 -10.79 -5.42 8.54
C GLU A 123 -9.70 -4.93 7.55
N SER A 124 -8.58 -5.64 7.53
CA SER A 124 -7.37 -5.31 6.78
C SER A 124 -6.48 -6.55 6.60
N LEU A 125 -5.35 -6.38 5.90
CA LEU A 125 -4.31 -7.42 5.78
C LEU A 125 -3.92 -8.05 7.12
N ASP A 126 -3.83 -7.28 8.21
CA ASP A 126 -3.39 -7.79 9.52
C ASP A 126 -4.47 -8.52 10.32
N THR A 127 -5.74 -8.41 9.92
CA THR A 127 -6.85 -9.05 10.64
C THR A 127 -7.16 -10.48 10.21
N ASN A 128 -6.56 -10.95 9.10
CA ASN A 128 -6.73 -12.31 8.61
C ASN A 128 -5.52 -13.19 9.02
N GLU A 129 -5.80 -14.34 9.66
CA GLU A 129 -4.76 -15.23 10.18
C GLU A 129 -3.86 -15.83 9.10
N GLU A 130 -4.43 -16.24 7.96
CA GLU A 130 -3.67 -16.80 6.83
C GLU A 130 -2.75 -15.73 6.20
N ASN A 131 -3.25 -14.50 6.06
CA ASN A 131 -2.43 -13.37 5.62
C ASN A 131 -1.30 -13.08 6.61
N MET A 132 -1.58 -13.14 7.92
CA MET A 132 -0.57 -12.96 8.96
C MET A 132 0.50 -14.07 8.93
N ASN A 133 0.12 -15.32 8.64
CA ASN A 133 1.08 -16.41 8.45
C ASN A 133 2.03 -16.14 7.28
N ILE A 134 1.52 -15.60 6.17
CA ILE A 134 2.32 -15.17 5.02
C ILE A 134 3.23 -14.01 5.37
N ILE A 135 2.71 -12.97 6.03
CA ILE A 135 3.51 -11.82 6.48
C ILE A 135 4.65 -12.29 7.38
N ASN A 136 4.37 -13.14 8.37
CA ASN A 136 5.39 -13.72 9.26
C ASN A 136 6.43 -14.55 8.51
N LYS A 137 6.04 -15.33 7.50
CA LYS A 137 6.96 -16.03 6.60
C LYS A 137 7.92 -15.05 5.92
N TYR A 138 7.43 -13.93 5.38
CA TYR A 138 8.27 -12.96 4.66
C TYR A 138 9.07 -12.02 5.56
N ILE A 139 8.65 -11.82 6.81
CA ILE A 139 9.51 -11.21 7.85
C ILE A 139 10.72 -12.12 8.11
N LYS A 140 10.50 -13.42 8.35
CA LYS A 140 11.58 -14.40 8.57
C LYS A 140 12.55 -14.52 7.38
N LEU A 141 12.04 -14.33 6.16
CA LEU A 141 12.85 -14.33 4.93
C LEU A 141 13.55 -12.99 4.66
N ASN A 142 13.45 -11.99 5.55
CA ASN A 142 13.99 -10.64 5.38
C ASN A 142 13.48 -9.91 4.12
N VAL A 143 12.30 -10.29 3.63
CA VAL A 143 11.61 -9.59 2.54
C VAL A 143 10.87 -8.38 3.07
N ILE A 144 10.21 -8.55 4.22
CA ILE A 144 9.62 -7.47 4.99
C ILE A 144 10.61 -7.07 6.09
N LYS A 145 11.10 -5.84 6.04
CA LYS A 145 12.01 -5.29 7.06
C LYS A 145 11.26 -4.76 8.28
N LYS A 146 10.09 -4.16 8.05
CA LYS A 146 9.22 -3.65 9.11
C LYS A 146 7.76 -3.81 8.70
N PHE A 147 6.96 -4.34 9.61
CA PHE A 147 5.51 -4.36 9.49
C PHE A 147 4.92 -3.62 10.71
N ILE A 148 4.27 -2.49 10.48
CA ILE A 148 3.74 -1.62 11.54
C ILE A 148 2.23 -1.54 11.38
N ILE A 149 1.49 -1.73 12.46
CA ILE A 149 0.05 -1.56 12.52
C ILE A 149 -0.26 -0.37 13.41
N LEU A 150 -0.98 0.61 12.87
CA LEU A 150 -1.47 1.80 13.54
C LEU A 150 -3.00 1.72 13.62
N THR A 151 -3.50 1.31 14.79
CA THR A 151 -4.94 1.14 15.02
C THR A 151 -5.50 2.37 15.72
N GLU A 152 -6.47 3.04 15.10
CA GLU A 152 -7.19 4.15 15.71
C GLU A 152 -8.34 3.64 16.58
N MET A 153 -8.34 4.03 17.86
CA MET A 153 -9.39 3.73 18.84
C MET A 153 -9.80 5.01 19.56
N GLY A 154 -11.05 5.45 19.36
CA GLY A 154 -11.61 6.60 20.07
C GLY A 154 -10.80 7.91 19.95
N GLY A 155 -10.13 8.13 18.81
CA GLY A 155 -9.30 9.32 18.56
C GLY A 155 -7.83 9.21 18.97
N PHE A 156 -7.36 8.05 19.45
CA PHE A 156 -5.96 7.76 19.73
C PHE A 156 -5.43 6.64 18.82
N TYR A 157 -4.12 6.62 18.53
CA TYR A 157 -3.47 5.54 17.77
C TYR A 157 -2.67 4.61 18.69
N LEU A 158 -2.92 3.31 18.58
CA LEU A 158 -2.03 2.28 19.10
C LEU A 158 -1.06 1.83 18.00
N GLU A 159 0.23 1.81 18.32
CA GLU A 159 1.28 1.32 17.42
C GLU A 159 1.71 -0.09 17.83
N ASN A 160 1.57 -1.05 16.92
CA ASN A 160 2.09 -2.41 17.06
C ASN A 160 3.17 -2.63 15.98
N VAL A 161 4.40 -2.89 16.40
CA VAL A 161 5.53 -3.17 15.49
C VAL A 161 5.84 -4.66 15.51
N ILE A 162 5.70 -5.32 14.36
CA ILE A 162 6.05 -6.73 14.18
C ILE A 162 7.44 -6.78 13.54
N ARG A 163 8.37 -7.47 14.22
CA ARG A 163 9.78 -7.60 13.84
C ARG A 163 10.16 -9.06 13.65
#